data_AF-A0A6G3ZA09-F1
#
_entry.id   AF-A0A6G3ZA09-F1
#
_cell.length_a   1.000
_cell.length_b   1.000
_cell.length_c   1.000
_cell.angle_alpha   90.00
_cell.angle_beta   90.00
_cell.angle_gamma   90.00
#
_symmetry.space_group_name_H-M   'P 1'
#
loop_
_entity.id
_entity.type
_entity.pdbx_description
1 polymer ?
#
loop_
_entity_poly.entity_id
_entity_poly.type
_entity_poly.pdbx_seq_one_letter_code
_entity_poly.pdbx_strand_id
1 'polypeptide(L)' 'LSGRVFSSDLSDGLQAPTLSDATDPSEITINIGEDVTITDNNDNSADANVGPVNIVGTNGVIHVIDAVILPVTL' A
#
# COMPACT_ATOMS: atom_id res chain seq x y z
N LEU A 1 9.51 9.42 7.31
CA LEU A 1 9.07 8.08 7.75
C LEU A 1 10.30 7.19 7.91
N SER A 2 10.59 6.74 9.13
CA SER A 2 11.72 5.84 9.41
C SER A 2 11.36 4.41 8.99
N GLY A 3 11.45 4.11 7.69
CA GLY A 3 11.66 2.78 7.06
C GLY A 3 10.75 1.58 7.37
N ARG A 4 9.95 1.57 8.42
CA ARG A 4 9.09 0.46 8.84
C ARG A 4 7.70 0.99 9.14
N VAL A 5 6.69 0.34 8.58
CA VAL A 5 5.28 0.67 8.78
C VAL A 5 4.59 -0.62 9.20
N PHE A 6 4.14 -0.68 10.45
CA PHE A 6 3.32 -1.77 10.98
C PHE A 6 1.85 -1.49 10.71
N SER A 7 1.01 -2.52 10.81
CA SER A 7 -0.45 -2.35 10.66
C SER A 7 -1.04 -1.38 11.69
N SER A 8 -0.42 -1.24 12.87
CA SER A 8 -0.83 -0.29 13.92
C SER A 8 -0.51 1.18 13.58
N ASP A 9 0.33 1.40 12.57
CA ASP A 9 0.71 2.74 12.12
C ASP A 9 -0.24 3.27 11.03
N LEU A 10 -1.13 2.41 10.54
CA LEU A 10 -2.07 2.71 9.46
C LEU A 10 -3.41 3.20 10.01
N SER A 11 -4.09 4.03 9.23
CA SER A 11 -5.47 4.47 9.48
C SER A 11 -6.30 4.31 8.22
N ASP A 12 -7.62 4.18 8.39
CA ASP A 12 -8.54 4.17 7.25
C ASP A 12 -8.43 5.45 6.42
N GLY A 13 -8.47 5.31 5.09
CA GLY A 13 -8.30 6.39 4.13
C GLY A 13 -6.89 7.00 4.09
N LEU A 14 -5.88 6.34 4.66
CA LEU A 14 -4.51 6.84 4.63
C LEU A 14 -3.96 6.82 3.19
N GLN A 15 -3.67 8.01 2.66
CA GLN A 15 -2.90 8.17 1.43
C GLN A 15 -1.41 8.10 1.75
N ALA A 16 -0.72 7.11 1.20
CA ALA A 16 0.69 6.88 1.43
C ALA A 16 1.49 7.04 0.13
N PRO A 17 2.55 7.87 0.12
CA PRO A 17 3.43 7.97 -1.03
C PRO A 17 4.21 6.67 -1.20
N THR A 18 4.32 6.21 -2.44
CA THR A 18 5.18 5.08 -2.79
C THR A 18 6.63 5.55 -3.02
N LEU A 19 7.56 4.60 -3.11
CA LEU A 19 8.95 4.87 -3.52
C LEU A 19 9.12 4.81 -5.05
N SER A 20 8.04 5.01 -5.81
CA SER A 20 8.12 5.19 -7.26
C SER A 20 8.98 6.42 -7.59
N ASP A 21 9.44 6.53 -8.84
CA ASP A 21 10.38 7.60 -9.20
C ASP A 21 9.80 9.00 -8.92
N ALA A 22 10.69 9.97 -8.70
CA ALA A 22 10.27 11.32 -8.34
C ALA A 22 9.56 12.09 -9.48
N THR A 23 9.56 11.55 -10.70
CA THR A 23 8.88 12.13 -11.87
C THR A 23 7.45 11.64 -12.03
N ASP A 24 7.09 10.54 -11.37
CA ASP A 24 5.74 9.99 -11.28
C ASP A 24 5.48 9.47 -9.85
N PRO A 25 5.28 10.39 -8.89
CA PRO A 25 4.97 10.01 -7.52
C PRO A 25 3.56 9.42 -7.47
N SER A 26 3.47 8.08 -7.44
CA SER A 26 2.21 7.39 -7.19
C SER A 26 1.93 7.30 -5.69
N GLU A 27 0.71 7.63 -5.32
CA GLU A 27 0.16 7.39 -3.99
C GLU A 27 -0.74 6.15 -4.04
N ILE A 28 -0.79 5.42 -2.93
CA ILE A 28 -1.77 4.38 -2.69
C ILE A 28 -2.68 4.79 -1.53
N THR A 29 -3.93 4.34 -1.55
CA THR A 29 -4.86 4.55 -0.44
C THR A 29 -5.04 3.26 0.32
N ILE A 30 -4.87 3.32 1.64
CA ILE A 30 -5.14 2.19 2.55
C ILE A 30 -6.55 2.33 3.10
N ASN A 31 -7.38 1.32 2.89
CA ASN A 31 -8.75 1.26 3.43
C ASN A 31 -8.80 0.19 4.53
N ILE A 32 -9.35 0.54 5.70
CA ILE A 32 -9.47 -0.34 6.86
C ILE A 32 -10.95 -0.49 7.20
N GLY A 33 -11.53 -1.64 6.86
CA GLY A 33 -12.93 -2.00 7.14
C GLY A 33 -13.07 -3.41 7.70
N GLU A 34 -14.06 -4.14 7.21
CA GLU A 34 -14.19 -5.59 7.47
C GLU A 34 -12.97 -6.35 6.91
N ASP A 35 -12.57 -5.97 5.69
CA ASP A 35 -11.30 -6.33 5.08
C ASP A 35 -10.39 -5.09 4.99
N VAL A 36 -9.09 -5.32 4.87
CA VAL A 36 -8.10 -4.26 4.60
C VAL A 36 -7.74 -4.32 3.12
N THR A 37 -7.85 -3.20 2.41
CA THR A 37 -7.52 -3.12 0.99
C THR A 37 -6.57 -1.97 0.67
N ILE A 38 -5.91 -2.08 -0.49
CA ILE A 38 -5.08 -1.03 -1.08
C ILE A 38 -5.65 -0.65 -2.44
N THR A 39 -5.96 0.63 -2.62
CA THR A 39 -6.35 1.20 -3.92
C THR A 39 -5.12 1.79 -4.60
N ASP A 40 -4.83 1.36 -5.83
CA ASP A 40 -3.66 1.80 -6.62
C ASP A 40 -3.89 3.06 -7.47
N ASN A 41 -5.07 3.66 -7.37
CA ASN A 41 -5.51 4.85 -8.10
C ASN A 41 -5.47 4.70 -9.64
N ASN A 42 -5.37 3.48 -10.17
CA ASN A 42 -5.54 3.18 -11.59
C ASN A 42 -6.97 2.66 -11.84
N ASP A 43 -7.75 3.41 -12.63
CA ASP A 43 -9.15 3.08 -12.93
C ASP A 43 -9.36 1.70 -13.60
N ASN A 44 -8.30 1.08 -14.13
CA ASN A 44 -8.33 -0.24 -14.77
C ASN A 44 -7.88 -1.38 -13.84
N SER A 45 -7.58 -1.08 -12.58
CA SER A 45 -7.11 -2.05 -11.60
C SER A 45 -8.18 -2.29 -10.54
N ALA A 46 -8.16 -3.49 -9.94
CA ALA A 46 -8.98 -3.80 -8.79
C ALA A 46 -8.20 -3.50 -7.51
N ASP A 47 -8.91 -3.13 -6.43
CA ASP A 47 -8.30 -3.02 -5.11
C ASP A 47 -7.65 -4.34 -4.68
N ALA A 48 -6.46 -4.25 -4.08
CA ALA A 48 -5.74 -5.40 -3.57
C ALA A 48 -6.14 -5.70 -2.13
N ASN A 49 -6.52 -6.93 -1.81
CA ASN A 49 -6.76 -7.33 -0.42
C ASN A 49 -5.44 -7.55 0.30
N VAL A 50 -5.38 -7.12 1.55
CA VAL A 50 -4.23 -7.34 2.43
C VAL A 50 -4.41 -8.64 3.20
N GLY A 51 -3.46 -9.55 3.03
CA GLY A 51 -3.39 -10.83 3.74
C GLY A 51 -2.51 -10.75 4.99
N PRO A 52 -1.56 -11.68 5.17
CA PRO A 52 -0.61 -11.63 6.29
C PRO A 52 0.13 -10.28 6.38
N VAL A 53 0.06 -9.65 7.55
CA VAL A 53 0.71 -8.37 7.86
C VAL A 53 1.84 -8.54 8.88
N ASN A 54 2.66 -7.50 9.03
CA ASN A 54 3.72 -7.39 10.04
C ASN A 54 4.79 -8.49 9.94
N ILE A 55 5.12 -8.95 8.74
CA ILE A 55 6.23 -9.88 8.53
C ILE A 55 7.53 -9.09 8.67
N VAL A 56 8.24 -9.28 9.79
CA VAL A 56 9.44 -8.50 10.13
C VAL A 56 10.66 -9.01 9.36
N GLY A 57 11.25 -8.13 8.55
CA GLY A 57 12.55 -8.34 7.91
C GLY A 57 13.70 -7.69 8.68
N THR A 58 14.93 -7.91 8.23
CA THR A 58 16.12 -7.28 8.83
C THR A 58 16.12 -5.76 8.68
N ASN A 59 15.55 -5.26 7.58
CA ASN A 59 15.55 -3.85 7.18
C ASN A 59 14.15 -3.27 6.91
N GLY A 60 13.07 -3.99 7.22
CA GLY A 60 11.73 -3.56 6.83
C GLY A 60 10.60 -4.40 7.45
N VAL A 61 9.38 -4.12 7.00
CA VAL A 61 8.16 -4.86 7.31
C VAL A 61 7.46 -5.18 6.00
N ILE A 62 6.99 -6.41 5.83
CA ILE A 62 6.24 -6.86 4.66
C ILE A 62 4.78 -7.07 5.05
N HIS A 63 3.89 -6.61 4.16
CA HIS A 63 2.46 -6.93 4.15
C HIS A 63 2.16 -7.59 2.80
N VAL A 64 1.47 -8.73 2.83
CA VAL A 64 1.16 -9.51 1.62
C VAL A 64 -0.14 -8.99 1.00
N ILE A 65 -0.17 -8.87 -0.32
CA ILE A 65 -1.35 -8.49 -1.11
C ILE A 65 -1.64 -9.53 -2.20
N ASP A 66 -2.90 -9.63 -2.63
CA ASP A 66 -3.36 -10.60 -3.62
C ASP A 66 -3.42 -10.07 -5.07
N ALA A 67 -3.24 -8.77 -5.25
CA ALA A 67 -3.20 -8.11 -6.55
C ALA A 67 -1.93 -7.25 -6.73
N VAL A 68 -1.62 -6.91 -7.98
CA VAL A 68 -0.46 -6.08 -8.34
C VAL A 68 -0.90 -4.62 -8.43
N ILE A 69 -0.20 -3.75 -7.70
CA ILE A 69 -0.35 -2.29 -7.81
C ILE A 69 0.26 -1.84 -9.13
N LEU A 70 -0.54 -1.20 -9.99
CA LEU A 70 -0.09 -0.67 -11.27
C LEU A 70 0.25 0.82 -11.16
N PRO A 71 1.36 1.28 -11.75
CA PRO A 71 1.63 2.71 -11.86
C PRO A 71 0.52 3.44 -12.63
N VAL A 72 0.22 4.67 -12.23
CA VAL A 72 -0.68 5.55 -12.96
C VAL A 72 0.10 6.22 -14.10
N THR A 73 0.00 5.73 -15.33
CA THR A 73 0.57 6.45 -16.48
C THR A 73 -0.41 7.55 -16.92
N LEU A 74 0.01 8.81 -16.84
CA LEU A 74 -0.74 9.97 -17.37
C LEU A 74 -1.02 9.85 -18.88
#